data_AF-A0A259IP94-F1
#
_entry.id   AF-A0A259IP94-F1
#
_cell.length_a   1.000
_cell.length_b   1.000
_cell.length_c   1.000
_cell.angle_alpha   90.00
_cell.angle_beta   90.00
_cell.angle_gamma   90.00
#
_symmetry.space_group_name_H-M   'P 1'
#
loop_
_entity.id
_entity.type
_entity.pdbx_description
1 polymer ?
#
loop_
_entity_poly.entity_id
_entity_poly.type
_entity_poly.pdbx_seq_one_letter_code
_entity_poly.pdbx_strand_id
1 'polypeptide(L)'
;MTNKYALLNKNLVLLILCQGLFLTNNVTFIAINGLVGLSLSPVAWMATLPVMGYVVGGAFSTSIVAKTQNYFGRKISFQLGLLVAVISALLCAYAAISKNFWLLVLGTFIAGYYSANGQLYRFAAAELTVVSQRDKAVSWVLAGGILGAVIGPNLASWTKDFFDTAFLGAYLTLSVAGLVGIIVMQFIHFPEEFKTRHSLSDGRDLKTILMQPVFMVAVIGASLGYGVMNLLMAATPLAMQICGLPFSDTALVLEWHVIGMFAPGFFTGSLIQRFGTLKIMGVGVILNLLCIAIALSGTDLHQFLIALFLLGVGWNFLFTGS
;
A
#
# COMPACT_ATOMS: atom_id res chain seq x y z
N MET A 1 -22.20 31.58 -17.05
CA MET A 1 -21.57 31.52 -15.70
C MET A 1 -21.84 30.15 -15.05
N THR A 2 -21.22 29.08 -15.54
CA THR A 2 -21.35 27.73 -14.94
C THR A 2 -20.11 26.91 -15.26
N ASN A 3 -18.96 27.24 -14.66
CA ASN A 3 -17.88 26.27 -14.52
C ASN A 3 -17.79 25.91 -13.03
N LYS A 4 -18.83 25.21 -12.57
CA LYS A 4 -18.97 24.69 -11.21
C LYS A 4 -17.87 23.63 -11.06
N TYR A 5 -16.82 23.95 -10.30
CA TYR A 5 -15.62 23.12 -10.06
C TYR A 5 -15.89 21.63 -10.24
N ALA A 6 -15.51 21.09 -11.41
CA ALA A 6 -15.65 19.68 -11.70
C ALA A 6 -14.80 18.90 -10.71
N LEU A 7 -15.44 17.97 -9.99
CA LEU A 7 -14.80 17.21 -8.92
C LEU A 7 -13.61 16.40 -9.43
N LEU A 8 -13.70 15.91 -10.68
CA LEU A 8 -12.61 15.28 -11.42
C LEU A 8 -11.87 16.31 -12.27
N ASN A 9 -10.95 17.04 -11.66
CA ASN A 9 -10.00 17.84 -12.44
C ASN A 9 -8.93 16.92 -13.07
N LYS A 10 -8.25 17.40 -14.13
CA LYS A 10 -7.19 16.63 -14.82
C LYS A 10 -6.10 16.14 -13.85
N ASN A 11 -5.71 16.96 -12.88
CA ASN A 11 -4.68 16.62 -11.90
C ASN A 11 -5.10 15.49 -10.96
N LEU A 12 -6.37 15.45 -10.55
CA LEU A 12 -6.94 14.44 -9.67
C LEU A 12 -7.04 13.11 -10.43
N VAL A 13 -7.48 13.11 -11.68
CA VAL A 13 -7.50 11.89 -12.52
C VAL A 13 -6.09 11.31 -12.68
N LEU A 14 -5.10 12.15 -12.96
CA LEU A 14 -3.70 11.71 -13.05
C LEU A 14 -3.19 11.20 -11.69
N LEU A 15 -3.61 11.80 -10.58
CA LEU A 15 -3.25 11.33 -9.24
C LEU A 15 -3.92 9.99 -8.88
N ILE A 16 -5.16 9.76 -9.32
CA ILE A 16 -5.86 8.47 -9.21
C ILE A 16 -5.06 7.40 -9.97
N LEU A 17 -4.56 7.71 -11.17
CA LEU A 17 -3.69 6.79 -11.93
C LEU A 17 -2.36 6.53 -11.21
N CYS A 18 -1.72 7.56 -10.65
CA CYS A 18 -0.52 7.38 -9.83
C CYS A 18 -0.78 6.52 -8.59
N GLN A 19 -1.93 6.68 -7.93
CA GLN A 19 -2.32 5.84 -6.81
C GLN A 19 -2.55 4.38 -7.24
N GLY A 20 -3.18 4.17 -8.41
CA GLY A 20 -3.35 2.84 -8.98
C GLY A 20 -2.01 2.16 -9.24
N LEU A 21 -1.10 2.83 -9.96
CA LEU A 21 0.26 2.34 -10.20
C LEU A 21 1.03 2.09 -8.89
N PHE A 22 0.82 2.95 -7.89
CA PHE A 22 1.40 2.77 -6.57
C PHE A 22 0.90 1.51 -5.88
N LEU A 23 -0.40 1.27 -5.86
CA LEU A 23 -0.94 0.05 -5.29
C LEU A 23 -0.58 -1.19 -6.10
N THR A 24 -0.51 -1.10 -7.43
CA THR A 24 0.03 -2.18 -8.27
C THR A 24 1.41 -2.58 -7.77
N ASN A 25 2.33 -1.62 -7.59
CA ASN A 25 3.66 -1.92 -7.06
C ASN A 25 3.61 -2.43 -5.63
N ASN A 26 2.90 -1.77 -4.73
CA ASN A 26 2.88 -2.11 -3.31
C ASN A 26 2.35 -3.54 -3.06
N VAL A 27 1.19 -3.87 -3.64
CA VAL A 27 0.55 -5.19 -3.49
C VAL A 27 1.41 -6.27 -4.11
N THR A 28 1.93 -6.05 -5.32
CA THR A 28 2.81 -7.03 -5.97
C THR A 28 4.10 -7.23 -5.20
N PHE A 29 4.73 -6.16 -4.69
CA PHE A 29 5.94 -6.28 -3.87
C PHE A 29 5.68 -7.16 -2.64
N ILE A 30 4.58 -6.96 -1.93
CA ILE A 30 4.27 -7.76 -0.74
C ILE A 30 4.05 -9.24 -1.12
N ALA A 31 3.32 -9.48 -2.22
CA ALA A 31 3.00 -10.83 -2.69
C ALA A 31 4.25 -11.63 -3.10
N ILE A 32 5.12 -11.04 -3.93
CA ILE A 32 6.25 -11.77 -4.52
C ILE A 32 7.43 -11.88 -3.56
N ASN A 33 7.70 -10.85 -2.74
CA ASN A 33 8.91 -10.84 -1.91
C ASN A 33 8.86 -11.88 -0.79
N GLY A 34 7.67 -12.30 -0.35
CA GLY A 34 7.55 -13.45 0.56
C GLY A 34 7.99 -14.75 -0.11
N LEU A 35 7.57 -14.99 -1.36
CA LEU A 35 7.88 -16.22 -2.11
C LEU A 35 9.34 -16.24 -2.59
N VAL A 36 9.82 -15.12 -3.12
CA VAL A 36 11.23 -14.94 -3.51
C VAL A 36 12.12 -15.04 -2.28
N GLY A 37 11.71 -14.44 -1.16
CA GLY A 37 12.36 -14.57 0.13
C GLY A 37 12.45 -16.03 0.58
N LEU A 38 11.37 -16.80 0.48
CA LEU A 38 11.38 -18.24 0.79
C LEU A 38 12.39 -19.01 -0.07
N SER A 39 12.45 -18.71 -1.37
CA SER A 39 13.35 -19.40 -2.31
C SER A 39 14.85 -19.07 -2.15
N LEU A 40 15.17 -17.85 -1.68
CA LEU A 40 16.55 -17.37 -1.54
C LEU A 40 17.05 -17.41 -0.10
N SER A 41 16.15 -17.53 0.89
CA SER A 41 16.50 -17.47 2.30
C SER A 41 17.45 -18.61 2.69
N PRO A 42 18.50 -18.32 3.50
CA PRO A 42 19.36 -19.38 4.04
C PRO A 42 18.62 -20.33 4.98
N VAL A 43 17.57 -19.82 5.66
CA VAL A 43 16.76 -20.52 6.65
C VAL A 43 15.31 -20.05 6.56
N ALA A 44 14.35 -20.96 6.76
CA ALA A 44 12.94 -20.71 6.48
C ALA A 44 12.31 -19.53 7.27
N TRP A 45 12.76 -19.28 8.52
CA TRP A 45 12.24 -18.17 9.31
C TRP A 45 12.61 -16.79 8.72
N MET A 46 13.62 -16.72 7.86
CA MET A 46 14.06 -15.48 7.20
C MET A 46 13.25 -15.16 5.94
N ALA A 47 12.36 -16.04 5.49
CA ALA A 47 11.60 -15.88 4.23
C ALA A 47 10.80 -14.57 4.15
N THR A 48 10.31 -14.07 5.29
CA THR A 48 9.50 -12.84 5.35
C THR A 48 10.31 -11.58 5.63
N LEU A 49 11.64 -11.68 5.84
CA LEU A 49 12.49 -10.51 6.07
C LEU A 49 12.46 -9.48 4.93
N PRO A 50 12.37 -9.85 3.64
CA PRO A 50 12.22 -8.85 2.58
C PRO A 50 10.93 -8.02 2.72
N VAL A 51 9.81 -8.66 3.08
CA VAL A 51 8.54 -7.95 3.33
C VAL A 51 8.66 -7.06 4.57
N MET A 52 9.31 -7.54 5.63
CA MET A 52 9.62 -6.74 6.81
C MET A 52 10.51 -5.53 6.46
N GLY A 53 11.54 -5.74 5.63
CA GLY A 53 12.43 -4.70 5.13
C GLY A 53 11.65 -3.58 4.45
N TYR A 54 10.68 -3.93 3.60
CA TYR A 54 9.78 -2.96 2.96
C TYR A 54 8.98 -2.12 3.96
N VAL A 55 8.39 -2.76 4.97
CA VAL A 55 7.58 -2.07 6.00
C VAL A 55 8.45 -1.18 6.90
N VAL A 56 9.56 -1.71 7.41
CA VAL A 56 10.51 -0.99 8.28
C VAL A 56 11.17 0.16 7.51
N GLY A 57 11.56 -0.08 6.26
CA GLY A 57 12.09 0.94 5.36
C GLY A 57 11.09 2.08 5.14
N GLY A 58 9.80 1.78 5.03
CA GLY A 58 8.74 2.79 4.95
C GLY A 58 8.60 3.60 6.23
N ALA A 59 8.58 2.94 7.39
CA ALA A 59 8.52 3.62 8.68
C ALA A 59 9.74 4.55 8.89
N PHE A 60 10.95 4.05 8.61
CA PHE A 60 12.19 4.82 8.68
C PHE A 60 12.20 6.01 7.71
N SER A 61 11.72 5.79 6.48
CA SER A 61 11.72 6.81 5.43
C SER A 61 10.65 7.88 5.61
N THR A 62 9.63 7.67 6.47
CA THR A 62 8.51 8.61 6.62
C THR A 62 8.97 10.02 6.98
N SER A 63 9.92 10.16 7.92
CA SER A 63 10.50 11.46 8.30
C SER A 63 11.32 12.08 7.16
N ILE A 64 12.07 11.26 6.43
CA ILE A 64 12.90 11.70 5.30
C ILE A 64 12.01 12.21 4.17
N VAL A 65 10.94 11.47 3.83
CA VAL A 65 9.95 11.85 2.83
C VAL A 65 9.31 13.19 3.21
N ALA A 66 8.86 13.36 4.45
CA ALA A 66 8.28 14.63 4.91
C ALA A 66 9.25 15.82 4.75
N LYS A 67 10.53 15.66 5.10
CA LYS A 67 11.56 16.68 4.88
C LYS A 67 11.79 16.97 3.40
N THR A 68 11.84 15.93 2.57
CA THR A 68 12.04 16.10 1.11
C THR A 68 10.85 16.79 0.45
N GLN A 69 9.61 16.52 0.89
CA GLN A 69 8.41 17.22 0.43
C GLN A 69 8.41 18.69 0.82
N ASN A 70 8.80 19.00 2.07
CA ASN A 70 8.88 20.38 2.52
C ASN A 70 9.95 21.18 1.78
N TYR A 71 11.10 20.57 1.48
CA TYR A 71 12.23 21.26 0.85
C TYR A 71 12.11 21.39 -0.67
N PHE A 72 11.79 20.29 -1.37
CA PHE A 72 11.73 20.24 -2.84
C PHE A 72 10.32 20.43 -3.40
N GLY A 73 9.30 20.48 -2.54
CA GLY A 73 7.90 20.51 -2.93
C GLY A 73 7.35 19.12 -3.32
N ARG A 74 6.03 19.08 -3.50
CA ARG A 74 5.27 17.83 -3.67
C ARG A 74 5.68 17.04 -4.91
N LYS A 75 5.77 17.71 -6.06
CA LYS A 75 6.04 17.09 -7.36
C LYS A 75 7.40 16.38 -7.39
N ILE A 76 8.46 17.09 -7.00
CA ILE A 76 9.83 16.57 -7.05
C ILE A 76 9.97 15.41 -6.07
N SER A 77 9.46 15.54 -4.86
CA SER A 77 9.50 14.45 -3.89
C SER A 77 8.75 13.21 -4.40
N PHE A 78 7.58 13.36 -5.00
CA PHE A 78 6.86 12.24 -5.63
C PHE A 78 7.63 11.58 -6.78
N GLN A 79 8.28 12.36 -7.63
CA GLN A 79 9.15 11.82 -8.69
C GLN A 79 10.37 11.09 -8.12
N LEU A 80 11.00 11.60 -7.05
CA LEU A 80 12.09 10.90 -6.37
C LEU A 80 11.63 9.56 -5.79
N GLY A 81 10.45 9.50 -5.17
CA GLY A 81 9.90 8.23 -4.70
C GLY A 81 9.69 7.21 -5.82
N LEU A 82 9.17 7.66 -6.97
CA LEU A 82 9.00 6.78 -8.14
C LEU A 82 10.35 6.34 -8.73
N LEU A 83 11.36 7.21 -8.77
CA LEU A 83 12.72 6.84 -9.16
C LEU A 83 13.30 5.78 -8.23
N VAL A 84 13.13 5.95 -6.92
CA VAL A 84 13.52 4.95 -5.92
C VAL A 84 12.77 3.64 -6.12
N ALA A 85 11.49 3.68 -6.52
CA ALA A 85 10.72 2.47 -6.87
C ALA A 85 11.35 1.71 -8.04
N VAL A 86 11.75 2.42 -9.11
CA VAL A 86 12.41 1.82 -10.27
C VAL A 86 13.75 1.21 -9.88
N ILE A 87 14.60 1.97 -9.17
CA ILE A 87 15.94 1.50 -8.75
C ILE A 87 15.82 0.29 -7.83
N SER A 88 14.92 0.33 -6.85
CA SER A 88 14.73 -0.77 -5.91
C SER A 88 14.15 -2.02 -6.57
N ALA A 89 13.22 -1.88 -7.51
CA ALA A 89 12.69 -3.00 -8.30
C ALA A 89 13.78 -3.64 -9.17
N LEU A 90 14.62 -2.85 -9.85
CA LEU A 90 15.77 -3.35 -10.59
C LEU A 90 16.81 -4.02 -9.68
N LEU A 91 17.03 -3.47 -8.48
CA LEU A 91 17.92 -4.08 -7.49
C LEU A 91 17.37 -5.43 -7.00
N CYS A 92 16.06 -5.55 -6.78
CA CYS A 92 15.42 -6.82 -6.44
C CYS A 92 15.46 -7.82 -7.60
N ALA A 93 15.28 -7.37 -8.84
CA ALA A 93 15.47 -8.19 -10.04
C ALA A 93 16.89 -8.76 -10.12
N TYR A 94 17.89 -7.92 -9.90
CA TYR A 94 19.30 -8.34 -9.86
C TYR A 94 19.59 -9.27 -8.69
N ALA A 95 18.99 -9.03 -7.51
CA ALA A 95 19.08 -9.93 -6.36
C ALA A 95 18.49 -11.31 -6.65
N ALA A 96 17.39 -11.38 -7.41
CA ALA A 96 16.78 -12.63 -7.83
C ALA A 96 17.70 -13.43 -8.78
N ILE A 97 18.32 -12.76 -9.76
CA ILE A 97 19.25 -13.39 -10.71
C ILE A 97 20.52 -13.87 -10.00
N SER A 98 21.12 -13.01 -9.16
CA SER A 98 22.34 -13.34 -8.42
C SER A 98 22.11 -14.27 -7.23
N LYS A 99 20.84 -14.64 -6.96
CA LYS A 99 20.41 -15.44 -5.81
C LYS A 99 20.90 -14.89 -4.47
N ASN A 100 20.99 -13.56 -4.35
CA ASN A 100 21.53 -12.89 -3.18
C ASN A 100 20.41 -12.38 -2.27
N PHE A 101 20.18 -13.11 -1.17
CA PHE A 101 19.14 -12.79 -0.20
C PHE A 101 19.30 -11.41 0.47
N TRP A 102 20.51 -11.04 0.88
CA TRP A 102 20.74 -9.76 1.57
C TRP A 102 20.55 -8.56 0.65
N LEU A 103 20.86 -8.73 -0.63
CA LEU A 103 20.61 -7.72 -1.64
C LEU A 103 19.11 -7.52 -1.87
N LEU A 104 18.31 -8.58 -1.79
CA LEU A 104 16.85 -8.50 -1.83
C LEU A 104 16.30 -7.74 -0.61
N VAL A 105 16.81 -8.03 0.60
CA VAL A 105 16.42 -7.31 1.82
C VAL A 105 16.79 -5.82 1.73
N LEU A 106 17.97 -5.50 1.20
CA LEU A 106 18.39 -4.11 0.98
C LEU A 106 17.49 -3.41 -0.06
N GLY A 107 17.20 -4.08 -1.18
CA GLY A 107 16.33 -3.54 -2.23
C GLY A 107 14.91 -3.26 -1.73
N THR A 108 14.33 -4.19 -0.97
CA THR A 108 13.02 -4.01 -0.35
C THR A 108 13.03 -2.93 0.72
N PHE A 109 14.08 -2.81 1.53
CA PHE A 109 14.24 -1.71 2.49
C PHE A 109 14.25 -0.34 1.79
N ILE A 110 15.01 -0.21 0.69
CA ILE A 110 15.05 1.03 -0.12
C ILE A 110 13.68 1.31 -0.75
N ALA A 111 12.97 0.28 -1.23
CA ALA A 111 11.61 0.40 -1.74
C ALA A 111 10.62 0.95 -0.68
N GLY A 112 10.94 0.82 0.60
CA GLY A 112 10.20 1.45 1.69
C GLY A 112 10.06 2.98 1.54
N TYR A 113 11.08 3.69 1.03
CA TYR A 113 10.99 5.13 0.77
C TYR A 113 9.88 5.46 -0.24
N TYR A 114 9.76 4.65 -1.29
CA TYR A 114 8.67 4.74 -2.25
C TYR A 114 7.30 4.49 -1.59
N SER A 115 7.20 3.45 -0.75
CA SER A 115 5.99 3.14 0.03
C SER A 115 5.52 4.35 0.85
N ALA A 116 6.42 4.91 1.65
CA ALA A 116 6.14 6.06 2.51
C ALA A 116 5.67 7.28 1.70
N ASN A 117 6.26 7.50 0.53
CA ASN A 117 5.89 8.63 -0.32
C ASN A 117 4.54 8.43 -1.01
N GLY A 118 4.23 7.24 -1.51
CA GLY A 118 2.94 6.96 -2.15
C GLY A 118 1.75 7.02 -1.18
N GLN A 119 1.94 6.69 0.10
CA GLN A 119 0.92 6.88 1.14
C GLN A 119 0.48 8.35 1.32
N LEU A 120 1.27 9.30 0.83
CA LEU A 120 0.97 10.73 0.92
C LEU A 120 0.15 11.24 -0.27
N TYR A 121 -0.15 10.43 -1.29
CA TYR A 121 -1.02 10.82 -2.41
C TYR A 121 -2.43 11.18 -1.95
N ARG A 122 -2.98 10.46 -0.95
CA ARG A 122 -4.29 10.79 -0.38
C ARG A 122 -4.37 12.22 0.18
N PHE A 123 -3.29 12.71 0.80
CA PHE A 123 -3.25 14.07 1.32
C PHE A 123 -3.07 15.09 0.20
N ALA A 124 -2.28 14.76 -0.82
CA ALA A 124 -2.12 15.62 -2.00
C ALA A 124 -3.45 15.78 -2.77
N ALA A 125 -4.32 14.78 -2.75
CA ALA A 125 -5.66 14.86 -3.36
C ALA A 125 -6.53 15.95 -2.72
N ALA A 126 -6.46 16.07 -1.39
CA ALA A 126 -7.18 17.09 -0.63
C ALA A 126 -6.61 18.51 -0.88
N GLU A 127 -5.32 18.63 -1.20
CA GLU A 127 -4.67 19.89 -1.56
C GLU A 127 -5.04 20.37 -2.98
N LEU A 128 -5.30 19.45 -3.91
CA LEU A 128 -5.64 19.74 -5.32
C LEU A 128 -7.12 20.09 -5.55
N THR A 129 -7.95 20.06 -4.52
CA THR A 129 -9.41 20.25 -4.62
C THR A 129 -9.93 21.29 -3.64
N VAL A 130 -11.09 21.87 -3.96
CA VAL A 130 -11.78 22.83 -3.09
C VAL A 130 -12.17 22.18 -1.76
N VAL A 131 -12.18 22.96 -0.67
CA VAL A 131 -12.44 22.48 0.70
C VAL A 131 -13.72 21.62 0.79
N SER A 132 -14.77 22.01 0.07
CA SER A 132 -16.07 21.30 0.06
C SER A 132 -16.06 19.93 -0.64
N GLN A 133 -14.99 19.57 -1.34
CA GLN A 133 -14.87 18.32 -2.11
C GLN A 133 -13.69 17.44 -1.66
N ARG A 134 -12.94 17.84 -0.63
CA ARG A 134 -11.72 17.11 -0.18
C ARG A 134 -11.99 15.66 0.18
N ASP A 135 -13.03 15.38 0.97
CA ASP A 135 -13.37 14.01 1.39
C ASP A 135 -13.68 13.11 0.19
N LYS A 136 -14.38 13.67 -0.82
CA LYS A 136 -14.67 12.98 -2.07
C LYS A 136 -13.40 12.75 -2.89
N ALA A 137 -12.50 13.73 -2.97
CA ALA A 137 -11.24 13.62 -3.70
C ALA A 137 -10.33 12.54 -3.11
N VAL A 138 -10.20 12.50 -1.77
CA VAL A 138 -9.48 11.45 -1.05
C VAL A 138 -10.08 10.08 -1.37
N SER A 139 -11.41 9.95 -1.31
CA SER A 139 -12.11 8.70 -1.61
C SER A 139 -11.87 8.23 -3.06
N TRP A 140 -11.91 9.14 -4.03
CA TRP A 140 -11.63 8.81 -5.44
C TRP A 140 -10.17 8.40 -5.68
N VAL A 141 -9.21 9.03 -5.00
CA VAL A 141 -7.81 8.60 -5.07
C VAL A 141 -7.66 7.21 -4.48
N LEU A 142 -8.19 6.96 -3.28
CA LEU A 142 -8.17 5.62 -2.68
C LEU A 142 -8.87 4.57 -3.56
N ALA A 143 -9.96 4.93 -4.24
CA ALA A 143 -10.61 4.07 -5.23
C ALA A 143 -9.72 3.73 -6.42
N GLY A 144 -8.81 4.62 -6.83
CA GLY A 144 -7.76 4.33 -7.81
C GLY A 144 -6.89 3.13 -7.40
N GLY A 145 -6.78 2.88 -6.10
CA GLY A 145 -6.13 1.69 -5.56
C GLY A 145 -6.77 0.36 -5.97
N ILE A 146 -8.06 0.35 -6.31
CA ILE A 146 -8.76 -0.84 -6.82
C ILE A 146 -8.19 -1.25 -8.19
N LEU A 147 -7.77 -0.30 -9.02
CA LEU A 147 -7.05 -0.62 -10.26
C LEU A 147 -5.74 -1.35 -9.93
N GLY A 148 -5.05 -0.90 -8.88
CA GLY A 148 -3.83 -1.56 -8.39
C GLY A 148 -4.08 -2.95 -7.82
N ALA A 149 -5.22 -3.15 -7.16
CA ALA A 149 -5.67 -4.43 -6.62
C ALA A 149 -5.83 -5.52 -7.69
N VAL A 150 -6.42 -5.15 -8.83
CA VAL A 150 -6.65 -6.06 -9.95
C VAL A 150 -5.39 -6.23 -10.77
N ILE A 151 -4.73 -5.12 -11.15
CA ILE A 151 -3.57 -5.17 -12.05
C ILE A 151 -2.36 -5.80 -11.36
N GLY A 152 -2.09 -5.50 -10.08
CA GLY A 152 -0.87 -5.93 -9.40
C GLY A 152 -0.66 -7.45 -9.38
N PRO A 153 -1.48 -8.21 -8.65
CA PRO A 153 -1.34 -9.67 -8.55
C PRO A 153 -1.43 -10.39 -9.90
N ASN A 154 -2.34 -9.95 -10.79
CA ASN A 154 -2.49 -10.55 -12.12
C ASN A 154 -1.26 -10.33 -13.00
N LEU A 155 -0.70 -9.11 -12.98
CA LEU A 155 0.53 -8.78 -13.71
C LEU A 155 1.69 -9.63 -13.21
N ALA A 156 1.81 -9.81 -11.90
CA ALA A 156 2.81 -10.69 -11.30
C ALA A 156 2.61 -12.14 -11.77
N SER A 157 1.36 -12.62 -11.81
CA SER A 157 1.03 -13.98 -12.23
C SER A 157 1.35 -14.21 -13.70
N TRP A 158 1.07 -13.25 -14.58
CA TRP A 158 1.35 -13.36 -16.01
C TRP A 158 2.85 -13.30 -16.32
N THR A 159 3.60 -12.53 -15.53
CA THR A 159 5.03 -12.27 -15.82
C THR A 159 5.99 -13.15 -15.02
N LYS A 160 5.50 -14.00 -14.11
CA LYS A 160 6.35 -14.83 -13.23
C LYS A 160 7.23 -15.82 -14.00
N ASP A 161 6.73 -16.35 -15.13
CA ASP A 161 7.36 -17.41 -15.93
C ASP A 161 7.95 -16.88 -17.27
N PHE A 162 8.04 -15.56 -17.44
CA PHE A 162 8.62 -14.97 -18.66
C PHE A 162 10.13 -15.21 -18.79
N PHE A 163 10.80 -15.51 -17.68
CA PHE A 163 12.23 -15.78 -17.62
C PHE A 163 12.46 -17.03 -16.77
N ASP A 164 13.61 -17.68 -16.95
CA ASP A 164 14.01 -18.87 -16.17
C ASP A 164 14.08 -18.60 -14.65
N THR A 165 14.31 -17.33 -14.26
CA THR A 165 14.28 -16.90 -12.87
C THR A 165 12.88 -16.47 -12.48
N ALA A 166 12.26 -17.23 -11.56
CA ALA A 166 10.93 -16.94 -11.05
C ALA A 166 10.82 -15.49 -10.54
N PHE A 167 9.73 -14.82 -10.91
CA PHE A 167 9.39 -13.44 -10.52
C PHE A 167 10.33 -12.33 -11.04
N LEU A 168 11.37 -12.66 -11.84
CA LEU A 168 12.19 -11.65 -12.50
C LEU A 168 11.34 -10.74 -13.40
N GLY A 169 10.44 -11.34 -14.20
CA GLY A 169 9.52 -10.60 -15.06
C GLY A 169 8.59 -9.68 -14.26
N ALA A 170 8.18 -10.08 -13.06
CA ALA A 170 7.40 -9.24 -12.17
C ALA A 170 8.19 -7.98 -11.79
N TYR A 171 9.41 -8.09 -11.24
CA TYR A 171 10.22 -6.92 -10.86
C TYR A 171 10.51 -5.96 -12.03
N LEU A 172 10.79 -6.49 -13.22
CA LEU A 172 11.00 -5.67 -14.42
C LEU A 172 9.72 -4.91 -14.79
N THR A 173 8.57 -5.57 -14.70
CA THR A 173 7.28 -4.93 -15.00
C THR A 173 6.92 -3.86 -13.97
N LEU A 174 7.25 -4.06 -12.68
CA LEU A 174 7.10 -3.03 -11.64
C LEU A 174 8.01 -1.82 -11.88
N SER A 175 9.20 -2.05 -12.44
CA SER A 175 10.11 -0.99 -12.88
C SER A 175 9.48 -0.17 -14.02
N VAL A 176 8.88 -0.84 -15.01
CA VAL A 176 8.13 -0.17 -16.09
C VAL A 176 6.94 0.62 -15.54
N ALA A 177 6.16 0.05 -14.63
CA ALA A 177 5.05 0.74 -13.96
C ALA A 177 5.52 1.99 -13.21
N GLY A 178 6.69 1.92 -12.55
CA GLY A 178 7.34 3.07 -11.92
C GLY A 178 7.71 4.16 -12.92
N LEU A 179 8.31 3.80 -14.06
CA LEU A 179 8.65 4.75 -15.14
C LEU A 179 7.41 5.42 -15.73
N VAL A 180 6.34 4.66 -15.97
CA VAL A 180 5.05 5.20 -16.40
C VAL A 180 4.52 6.17 -15.34
N GLY A 181 4.64 5.83 -14.05
CA GLY A 181 4.30 6.71 -12.94
C GLY A 181 5.07 8.04 -12.95
N ILE A 182 6.37 8.03 -13.28
CA ILE A 182 7.18 9.25 -13.40
C ILE A 182 6.64 10.16 -14.51
N ILE A 183 6.31 9.56 -15.67
CA ILE A 183 5.75 10.27 -16.83
C ILE A 183 4.40 10.89 -16.45
N VAL A 184 3.49 10.12 -15.85
CA VAL A 184 2.17 10.60 -15.42
C VAL A 184 2.31 11.74 -14.41
N MET A 185 3.19 11.59 -13.41
CA MET A 185 3.46 12.60 -12.38
C MET A 185 4.02 13.91 -12.96
N GLN A 186 4.73 13.86 -14.09
CA GLN A 186 5.23 15.05 -14.77
C GLN A 186 4.10 15.94 -15.33
N PHE A 187 2.96 15.36 -15.70
CA PHE A 187 1.81 16.11 -16.20
C PHE A 187 0.91 16.67 -15.08
N ILE A 188 1.15 16.29 -13.83
CA ILE A 188 0.43 16.85 -12.69
C ILE A 188 1.01 18.21 -12.35
N HIS A 189 0.12 19.20 -12.22
CA HIS A 189 0.45 20.53 -11.74
C HIS A 189 0.00 20.68 -10.29
N PHE A 190 0.95 20.81 -9.37
CA PHE A 190 0.68 21.11 -7.97
C PHE A 190 0.77 22.64 -7.79
N PRO A 191 -0.23 23.28 -7.15
CA PRO A 191 -0.17 24.71 -6.85
C PRO A 191 1.11 25.05 -6.08
N GLU A 192 1.82 26.11 -6.50
CA GLU A 192 3.09 26.52 -5.88
C GLU A 192 2.93 27.03 -4.43
N GLU A 193 1.70 27.33 -4.00
CA GLU A 193 1.37 27.83 -2.65
C GLU A 193 1.71 26.85 -1.52
N PHE A 194 1.96 25.58 -1.82
CA PHE A 194 2.40 24.56 -0.84
C PHE A 194 3.92 24.45 -0.68
N LYS A 195 4.71 25.37 -1.27
CA LYS A 195 6.06 25.64 -0.77
C LYS A 195 5.92 26.29 0.60
N THR A 196 5.65 25.50 1.63
CA THR A 196 5.56 25.97 3.01
C THR A 196 6.94 26.46 3.44
N ARG A 197 7.23 27.73 3.14
CA ARG A 197 7.94 28.63 4.04
C ARG A 197 7.05 28.94 5.24
N HIS A 198 6.44 27.92 5.84
CA HIS A 198 6.22 28.05 7.27
C HIS A 198 7.65 28.05 7.82
N SER A 199 8.08 29.19 8.38
CA SER A 199 9.11 29.09 9.41
C SER A 199 8.65 27.95 10.29
N LEU A 200 9.52 26.97 10.53
CA LEU A 200 9.26 25.96 11.55
C LEU A 200 9.12 26.76 12.85
N SER A 201 7.94 27.33 13.11
CA SER A 201 7.56 27.80 14.42
C SER A 201 7.75 26.57 15.27
N ASP A 202 8.67 26.64 16.24
CA ASP A 202 9.09 25.52 17.06
C ASP A 202 7.94 24.54 17.27
N GLY A 203 7.96 23.47 16.48
CA GLY A 203 6.95 22.44 16.57
C GLY A 203 6.97 21.91 18.00
N ARG A 204 5.83 21.46 18.52
CA ARG A 204 5.81 20.82 19.85
C ARG A 204 6.86 19.71 19.86
N ASP A 205 7.71 19.70 20.88
CA ASP A 205 8.74 18.68 21.04
C ASP A 205 8.11 17.28 20.89
N LEU A 206 8.77 16.41 20.12
CA LEU A 206 8.29 15.07 19.82
C LEU A 206 8.03 14.30 21.12
N LYS A 207 8.84 14.54 22.16
CA LYS A 207 8.66 13.95 23.49
C LYS A 207 7.32 14.34 24.12
N THR A 208 6.92 15.61 24.00
CA THR A 208 5.65 16.12 24.50
C THR A 208 4.45 15.50 23.78
N ILE A 209 4.58 15.22 22.48
CA ILE A 209 3.55 14.51 21.70
C ILE A 209 3.48 13.04 22.11
N LEU A 210 4.63 12.37 22.20
CA LEU A 210 4.75 10.96 22.57
C LEU A 210 4.21 10.68 23.97
N MET A 211 4.31 11.63 24.90
CA MET A 211 3.81 11.51 26.27
C MET A 211 2.28 11.63 26.39
N GLN A 212 1.56 11.98 25.33
CA GLN A 212 0.09 12.06 25.37
C GLN A 212 -0.51 10.65 25.39
N PRO A 213 -1.31 10.27 26.40
CA PRO A 213 -1.89 8.92 26.49
C PRO A 213 -2.74 8.56 25.27
N VAL A 214 -3.51 9.52 24.75
CA VAL A 214 -4.33 9.34 23.53
C VAL A 214 -3.46 9.02 22.32
N PHE A 215 -2.30 9.67 22.20
CA PHE A 215 -1.35 9.41 21.12
C PHE A 215 -0.75 8.00 21.24
N MET A 216 -0.34 7.57 22.44
CA MET A 216 0.19 6.21 22.64
C MET A 216 -0.85 5.14 22.30
N VAL A 217 -2.10 5.32 22.74
CA VAL A 217 -3.20 4.39 22.40
C VAL A 217 -3.40 4.32 20.89
N ALA A 218 -3.42 5.45 20.20
CA ALA A 218 -3.57 5.51 18.75
C ALA A 218 -2.39 4.84 18.02
N VAL A 219 -1.14 5.10 18.46
CA VAL A 219 0.06 4.49 17.87
C VAL A 219 0.08 2.98 18.08
N ILE A 220 -0.13 2.50 19.31
CA ILE A 220 -0.14 1.06 19.60
C ILE A 220 -1.24 0.37 18.81
N GLY A 221 -2.45 0.94 18.78
CA GLY A 221 -3.56 0.40 18.00
C GLY A 221 -3.26 0.34 16.50
N ALA A 222 -2.74 1.43 15.93
CA ALA A 222 -2.36 1.48 14.52
C ALA A 222 -1.21 0.52 14.18
N SER A 223 -0.18 0.44 15.01
CA SER A 223 0.96 -0.47 14.83
C SER A 223 0.54 -1.93 14.90
N LEU A 224 -0.31 -2.31 15.85
CA LEU A 224 -0.84 -3.67 15.95
C LEU A 224 -1.73 -4.01 14.75
N GLY A 225 -2.66 -3.13 14.39
CA GLY A 225 -3.56 -3.34 13.26
C GLY A 225 -2.80 -3.48 11.93
N TYR A 226 -1.84 -2.58 11.68
CA TYR A 226 -1.00 -2.63 10.50
C TYR A 226 -0.03 -3.82 10.51
N GLY A 227 0.47 -4.22 11.69
CA GLY A 227 1.33 -5.38 11.87
C GLY A 227 0.61 -6.69 11.54
N VAL A 228 -0.58 -6.91 12.11
CA VAL A 228 -1.42 -8.09 11.83
C VAL A 228 -1.76 -8.16 10.33
N MET A 229 -2.14 -7.03 9.75
CA MET A 229 -2.45 -6.94 8.32
C MET A 229 -1.27 -7.37 7.43
N ASN A 230 -0.09 -6.79 7.64
CA ASN A 230 1.10 -7.16 6.86
C ASN A 230 1.53 -8.61 7.10
N LEU A 231 1.38 -9.11 8.32
CA LEU A 231 1.69 -10.49 8.66
C LEU A 231 0.80 -11.45 7.86
N LEU A 232 -0.51 -11.23 7.83
CA LEU A 232 -1.43 -12.08 7.06
C LEU A 232 -1.17 -11.98 5.56
N MET A 233 -0.88 -10.78 5.05
CA MET A 233 -0.56 -10.56 3.63
C MET A 233 0.75 -11.20 3.19
N ALA A 234 1.73 -11.32 4.08
CA ALA A 234 2.96 -12.05 3.82
C ALA A 234 2.76 -13.57 3.99
N ALA A 235 2.07 -14.01 5.05
CA ALA A 235 1.93 -15.42 5.38
C ALA A 235 1.02 -16.18 4.42
N THR A 236 -0.02 -15.54 3.88
CA THR A 236 -1.01 -16.23 3.03
C THR A 236 -0.41 -16.77 1.74
N PRO A 237 0.33 -15.98 0.93
CA PRO A 237 1.01 -16.51 -0.25
C PRO A 237 1.95 -17.67 0.07
N LEU A 238 2.69 -17.60 1.18
CA LEU A 238 3.58 -18.68 1.62
C LEU A 238 2.78 -19.94 1.97
N ALA A 239 1.71 -19.80 2.75
CA ALA A 239 0.85 -20.91 3.13
C ALA A 239 0.22 -21.58 1.91
N MET A 240 -0.30 -20.79 0.96
CA MET A 240 -0.88 -21.31 -0.29
C MET A 240 0.17 -22.03 -1.14
N GLN A 241 1.41 -21.53 -1.21
CA GLN A 241 2.50 -22.21 -1.91
C GLN A 241 2.85 -23.54 -1.24
N ILE A 242 2.90 -23.61 0.08
CA ILE A 242 3.16 -24.85 0.83
C ILE A 242 2.02 -25.86 0.62
N CYS A 243 0.78 -25.39 0.50
CA CYS A 243 -0.38 -26.22 0.18
C CYS A 243 -0.43 -26.66 -1.30
N GLY A 244 0.53 -26.24 -2.13
CA GLY A 244 0.60 -26.63 -3.54
C GLY A 244 -0.39 -25.90 -4.45
N LEU A 245 -1.01 -24.82 -3.99
CA LEU A 245 -1.91 -24.00 -4.81
C LEU A 245 -1.11 -23.19 -5.85
N PRO A 246 -1.62 -23.06 -7.09
CA PRO A 246 -0.94 -22.28 -8.12
C PRO A 246 -0.93 -20.79 -7.75
N PHE A 247 0.09 -20.07 -8.21
CA PHE A 247 0.22 -18.64 -7.92
C PHE A 247 -0.94 -17.79 -8.48
N SER A 248 -1.64 -18.26 -9.53
CA SER A 248 -2.87 -17.62 -10.04
C SER A 248 -3.96 -17.53 -8.98
N ASP A 249 -4.07 -18.56 -8.14
CA ASP A 249 -5.06 -18.61 -7.07
C ASP A 249 -4.66 -17.65 -5.94
N THR A 250 -3.38 -17.61 -5.59
CA THR A 250 -2.84 -16.61 -4.67
C THR A 250 -3.10 -15.19 -5.17
N ALA A 251 -2.91 -14.94 -6.47
CA ALA A 251 -3.18 -13.65 -7.07
C ALA A 251 -4.67 -13.26 -6.94
N LEU A 252 -5.58 -14.20 -7.19
CA LEU A 252 -7.03 -14.02 -7.04
C LEU A 252 -7.42 -13.72 -5.58
N VAL A 253 -6.86 -14.43 -4.62
CA VAL A 253 -7.13 -14.19 -3.19
C VAL A 253 -6.65 -12.80 -2.77
N LEU A 254 -5.45 -12.38 -3.19
CA LEU A 254 -4.91 -11.04 -2.91
C LEU A 254 -5.70 -9.93 -3.60
N GLU A 255 -6.17 -10.15 -4.82
CA GLU A 255 -7.03 -9.22 -5.55
C GLU A 255 -8.33 -8.96 -4.76
N TRP A 256 -9.05 -10.02 -4.39
CA TRP A 256 -10.30 -9.89 -3.62
C TRP A 256 -10.08 -9.27 -2.24
N HIS A 257 -8.97 -9.58 -1.59
CA HIS A 257 -8.59 -8.93 -0.33
C HIS A 257 -8.51 -7.41 -0.47
N VAL A 258 -7.75 -6.92 -1.45
CA VAL A 258 -7.53 -5.48 -1.65
C VAL A 258 -8.81 -4.81 -2.17
N ILE A 259 -9.62 -5.49 -2.99
CA ILE A 259 -10.98 -5.05 -3.32
C ILE A 259 -11.81 -4.88 -2.04
N GLY A 260 -11.78 -5.87 -1.13
CA GLY A 260 -12.42 -5.81 0.18
C GLY A 260 -11.92 -4.64 1.06
N MET A 261 -10.64 -4.25 0.94
CA MET A 261 -10.09 -3.11 1.66
C MET A 261 -10.62 -1.75 1.18
N PHE A 262 -10.84 -1.57 -0.12
CA PHE A 262 -11.13 -0.24 -0.69
C PHE A 262 -12.56 -0.08 -1.21
N ALA A 263 -13.19 -1.14 -1.76
CA ALA A 263 -14.53 -1.07 -2.32
C ALA A 263 -15.62 -0.75 -1.28
N PRO A 264 -15.60 -1.27 -0.04
CA PRO A 264 -16.58 -0.85 0.96
C PRO A 264 -16.51 0.63 1.29
N GLY A 265 -15.33 1.26 1.15
CA GLY A 265 -15.11 2.68 1.44
C GLY A 265 -16.06 3.66 0.75
N PHE A 266 -16.63 3.29 -0.42
CA PHE A 266 -17.66 4.07 -1.09
C PHE A 266 -18.97 4.17 -0.31
N PHE A 267 -19.28 3.16 0.50
CA PHE A 267 -20.52 3.02 1.26
C PHE A 267 -20.28 3.17 2.78
N THR A 268 -19.08 2.87 3.27
CA THR A 268 -18.76 2.92 4.71
C THR A 268 -19.06 4.30 5.30
N GLY A 269 -18.81 5.39 4.55
CA GLY A 269 -19.15 6.75 5.01
C GLY A 269 -20.65 6.98 5.25
N SER A 270 -21.53 6.48 4.37
CA SER A 270 -22.98 6.60 4.55
C SER A 270 -23.49 5.67 5.66
N LEU A 271 -22.88 4.50 5.79
CA LEU A 271 -23.13 3.56 6.89
C LEU A 271 -22.77 4.18 8.25
N ILE A 272 -21.62 4.85 8.36
CA ILE A 272 -21.20 5.54 9.59
C ILE A 272 -22.18 6.66 9.95
N GLN A 273 -22.62 7.45 8.97
CA GLN A 273 -23.63 8.49 9.22
C GLN A 273 -24.96 7.94 9.73
N ARG A 274 -25.37 6.74 9.28
CA ARG A 274 -26.65 6.12 9.64
C ARG A 274 -26.61 5.30 10.93
N PHE A 275 -25.54 4.55 11.16
CA PHE A 275 -25.44 3.57 12.26
C PHE A 275 -24.47 3.98 13.37
N GLY A 276 -23.64 4.98 13.14
CA GLY A 276 -22.64 5.48 14.07
C GLY A 276 -21.32 4.71 14.00
N THR A 277 -20.23 5.42 14.27
CA THR A 277 -18.84 4.96 14.14
C THR A 277 -18.55 3.67 14.94
N LEU A 278 -18.95 3.62 16.22
CA LEU A 278 -18.64 2.48 17.09
C LEU A 278 -19.29 1.16 16.63
N LYS A 279 -20.51 1.21 16.06
CA LYS A 279 -21.18 -0.01 15.57
C LYS A 279 -20.47 -0.57 14.33
N ILE A 280 -20.03 0.30 13.42
CA ILE A 280 -19.29 -0.11 12.22
C ILE A 280 -17.94 -0.72 12.58
N MET A 281 -17.21 -0.11 13.53
CA MET A 281 -15.98 -0.70 14.07
C MET A 281 -16.24 -2.08 14.70
N GLY A 282 -17.31 -2.24 15.48
CA GLY A 282 -17.71 -3.52 16.07
C GLY A 282 -17.98 -4.61 15.03
N VAL A 283 -18.67 -4.27 13.93
CA VAL A 283 -18.84 -5.18 12.79
C VAL A 283 -17.48 -5.56 12.18
N GLY A 284 -16.56 -4.60 12.03
CA GLY A 284 -15.21 -4.87 11.55
C GLY A 284 -14.45 -5.87 12.42
N VAL A 285 -14.56 -5.78 13.74
CA VAL A 285 -13.98 -6.76 14.68
C VAL A 285 -14.61 -8.15 14.48
N ILE A 286 -15.94 -8.24 14.35
CA ILE A 286 -16.63 -9.51 14.13
C ILE A 286 -16.18 -10.15 12.81
N LEU A 287 -16.04 -9.37 11.73
CA LEU A 287 -15.54 -9.87 10.44
C LEU A 287 -14.12 -10.43 10.55
N ASN A 288 -13.24 -9.79 11.33
CA ASN A 288 -11.90 -10.30 11.59
C ASN A 288 -11.92 -11.62 12.41
N LEU A 289 -12.81 -11.75 13.39
CA LEU A 289 -12.98 -13.01 14.13
C LEU A 289 -13.49 -14.13 13.21
N LEU A 290 -14.42 -13.83 12.31
CA LEU A 290 -14.89 -14.77 11.29
C LEU A 290 -13.78 -15.17 10.31
N CYS A 291 -12.94 -14.21 9.89
CA CYS A 291 -11.74 -14.49 9.10
C CYS A 291 -10.85 -15.53 9.80
N ILE A 292 -10.55 -15.34 11.10
CA ILE A 292 -9.74 -16.28 11.87
C ILE A 292 -10.40 -17.66 11.93
N ALA A 293 -11.71 -17.72 12.20
CA ALA A 293 -12.44 -18.99 12.26
C ALA A 293 -12.41 -19.75 10.92
N ILE A 294 -12.59 -19.05 9.80
CA ILE A 294 -12.55 -19.65 8.46
C ILE A 294 -11.12 -20.08 8.10
N ALA A 295 -10.11 -19.26 8.40
CA ALA A 295 -8.71 -19.61 8.16
C ALA A 295 -8.25 -20.84 8.97
N LEU A 296 -8.85 -21.09 10.14
CA LEU A 296 -8.60 -22.28 10.95
C LEU A 296 -9.42 -23.51 10.51
N SER A 297 -10.42 -23.34 9.65
CA SER A 297 -11.32 -24.43 9.24
C SER A 297 -10.76 -25.33 8.14
N GLY A 298 -9.69 -24.90 7.45
CA GLY A 298 -9.00 -25.72 6.44
C GLY A 298 -8.11 -24.90 5.52
N THR A 299 -7.59 -25.56 4.48
CA THR A 299 -6.59 -25.02 3.54
C THR A 299 -7.07 -25.00 2.09
N ASP A 300 -8.38 -25.06 1.85
CA ASP A 300 -8.94 -24.97 0.51
C ASP A 300 -8.92 -23.52 -0.01
N LEU A 301 -8.89 -23.37 -1.33
CA LEU A 301 -8.90 -22.06 -2.00
C LEU A 301 -10.05 -21.16 -1.51
N HIS A 302 -11.25 -21.72 -1.38
CA HIS A 302 -12.42 -20.97 -0.94
C HIS A 302 -12.28 -20.42 0.48
N GLN A 303 -11.61 -21.16 1.37
CA GLN A 303 -11.36 -20.73 2.74
C GLN A 303 -10.37 -19.55 2.76
N PHE A 304 -9.28 -19.63 2.00
CA PHE A 304 -8.34 -18.52 1.84
C PHE A 304 -9.02 -17.28 1.25
N LEU A 305 -9.82 -17.46 0.19
CA LEU A 305 -10.53 -16.37 -0.49
C LEU A 305 -11.50 -15.66 0.45
N ILE A 306 -12.39 -16.42 1.09
CA ILE A 306 -13.41 -15.85 1.99
C ILE A 306 -12.73 -15.21 3.20
N ALA A 307 -11.74 -15.87 3.81
CA ALA A 307 -11.02 -15.32 4.96
C ALA A 307 -10.35 -13.97 4.61
N LEU A 308 -9.57 -13.92 3.53
CA LEU A 308 -8.87 -12.69 3.15
C LEU A 308 -9.82 -11.60 2.66
N PHE A 309 -10.92 -11.95 2.01
CA PHE A 309 -11.95 -10.97 1.66
C PHE A 309 -12.58 -10.36 2.92
N LEU A 310 -12.98 -11.16 3.89
CA LEU A 310 -13.52 -10.69 5.17
C LEU A 310 -12.50 -9.85 5.96
N LEU A 311 -11.22 -10.22 5.92
CA LEU A 311 -10.13 -9.44 6.50
C LEU A 311 -10.06 -8.04 5.87
N GLY A 312 -10.14 -7.96 4.54
CA GLY A 312 -10.12 -6.68 3.83
C GLY A 312 -11.29 -5.78 4.22
N VAL A 313 -12.51 -6.33 4.25
CA VAL A 313 -13.72 -5.58 4.64
C VAL A 313 -13.66 -5.17 6.12
N GLY A 314 -13.23 -6.08 7.00
CA GLY A 314 -13.04 -5.82 8.43
C GLY A 314 -12.03 -4.70 8.68
N TRP A 315 -10.92 -4.71 7.94
CA TRP A 315 -9.93 -3.65 7.95
C TRP A 315 -10.52 -2.31 7.49
N ASN A 316 -11.32 -2.27 6.42
CA ASN A 316 -11.95 -1.03 5.94
C ASN A 316 -12.83 -0.38 7.01
N PHE A 317 -13.67 -1.17 7.70
CA PHE A 317 -14.58 -0.68 8.72
C PHE A 317 -13.86 -0.17 9.97
N LEU A 318 -12.75 -0.80 10.34
CA LEU A 318 -11.89 -0.32 11.42
C LEU A 318 -11.13 0.96 11.03
N PHE A 319 -10.53 0.98 9.83
CA PHE A 319 -9.69 2.08 9.36
C PHE A 319 -10.49 3.35 9.05
N THR A 320 -11.71 3.21 8.51
CA THR A 320 -12.57 4.37 8.20
C THR A 320 -13.28 4.90 9.45
N GLY A 321 -13.46 4.05 10.47
CA GLY A 321 -14.09 4.42 11.73
C GLY A 321 -13.14 5.05 12.76
N SER A 322 -11.83 4.83 12.66
CA SER A 322 -10.80 5.41 13.53
C SER A 322 -10.39 6.81 13.09
#